data_AF-A0A966RQ67-F1
#
_entry.id   AF-A0A966RQ67-F1
#
_cell.length_a   1.000
_cell.length_b   1.000
_cell.length_c   1.000
_cell.angle_alpha   90.00
_cell.angle_beta   90.00
_cell.angle_gamma   90.00
#
_symmetry.space_group_name_H-M   'P 1'
#
loop_
_entity.id
_entity.type
_entity.pdbx_description
1 polymer ?
#
loop_
_entity_poly.entity_id
_entity_poly.type
_entity_poly.pdbx_seq_one_letter_code
_entity_poly.pdbx_strand_id
1 'polypeptide(L)' 'MGPAQFGNFAKHLLKSRYWLKDKSGYYSDGRLCVEVHAPDRPYLFIDPSGSDGGRYLARLG' A
#
# COMPACT_ATOMS: atom_id res chain seq x y z
N MET A 1 5.63 -9.66 0.89
CA MET A 1 6.69 -9.38 -0.13
C MET A 1 8.06 -9.51 0.51
N GLY A 2 9.15 -9.57 -0.26
CA GLY A 2 10.52 -9.62 0.31
C GLY A 2 11.05 -8.24 0.79
N PRO A 3 12.04 -8.17 1.69
CA PRO A 3 12.49 -6.90 2.29
C PRO A 3 13.04 -5.87 1.29
N ALA A 4 13.73 -6.32 0.25
CA ALA A 4 14.25 -5.44 -0.81
C ALA A 4 13.11 -4.88 -1.70
N GLN A 5 12.14 -5.74 -2.04
CA GLN A 5 10.96 -5.34 -2.80
C GLN A 5 10.10 -4.33 -2.01
N PHE A 6 9.96 -4.56 -0.70
CA PHE A 6 9.33 -3.62 0.21
C PHE A 6 10.04 -2.26 0.23
N GLY A 7 11.37 -2.25 0.40
CA GLY A 7 12.14 -1.01 0.40
C GLY A 7 12.00 -0.23 -0.91
N ASN A 8 12.01 -0.93 -2.05
CA ASN A 8 11.77 -0.31 -3.35
C ASN A 8 10.34 0.24 -3.48
N PHE A 9 9.34 -0.48 -2.98
CA PHE A 9 7.95 -0.02 -2.95
C PHE A 9 7.80 1.24 -2.08
N ALA A 10 8.30 1.21 -0.84
CA ALA A 10 8.21 2.31 0.13
C ALA A 10 8.87 3.61 -0.36
N LYS A 11 9.93 3.52 -1.16
CA LYS A 11 10.59 4.69 -1.78
C LYS A 11 9.83 5.27 -2.97
N HIS A 12 8.88 4.52 -3.54
CA HIS A 12 8.20 4.88 -4.79
C HIS A 12 6.69 4.61 -4.70
N LEU A 13 6.04 5.11 -3.64
CA LEU A 13 4.62 4.83 -3.37
C LEU A 13 3.69 5.30 -4.51
N LEU A 14 4.01 6.42 -5.15
CA LEU A 14 3.24 6.97 -6.27
C LEU A 14 3.44 6.22 -7.58
N LYS A 15 4.41 5.29 -7.66
CA LYS A 15 4.63 4.49 -8.87
C LYS A 15 3.51 3.46 -9.00
N SER A 16 2.83 3.49 -10.14
CA SER A 16 1.78 2.52 -10.50
C SER A 16 2.25 1.07 -10.25
N ARG A 17 1.37 0.30 -9.61
CA ARG A 17 1.49 -1.13 -9.35
C ARG A 17 0.19 -1.80 -9.76
N TYR A 18 0.25 -2.62 -10.80
CA TYR A 18 -0.92 -3.35 -11.31
C TYR A 18 -1.64 -4.18 -10.22
N TRP A 19 -0.93 -4.66 -9.20
CA TRP A 19 -1.51 -5.44 -8.10
C TRP A 19 -2.28 -4.60 -7.07
N LEU A 20 -2.16 -3.28 -7.08
CA LEU A 20 -2.96 -2.36 -6.26
C LEU A 20 -4.31 -2.03 -6.90
N LYS A 21 -4.44 -2.26 -8.20
CA LYS A 21 -5.67 -1.99 -8.94
C LYS A 21 -6.83 -2.75 -8.32
N ASP A 22 -7.95 -2.06 -8.10
CA ASP A 22 -9.20 -2.60 -7.55
C ASP A 22 -9.07 -3.18 -6.12
N LYS A 23 -7.98 -2.88 -5.39
CA LYS A 23 -7.75 -3.33 -4.00
C LYS A 23 -8.12 -2.30 -2.93
N SER A 24 -8.67 -1.16 -3.33
CA SER A 24 -9.04 -0.07 -2.43
C SER A 24 -10.31 0.63 -2.90
N GLY A 25 -10.86 1.48 -2.05
CA GLY A 25 -12.07 2.22 -2.33
C GLY A 25 -12.83 2.54 -1.06
N TYR A 26 -14.01 3.12 -1.23
CA TYR A 26 -14.92 3.37 -0.12
C TYR A 26 -15.67 2.09 0.24
N TYR A 27 -15.83 1.86 1.54
CA TYR A 27 -16.69 0.82 2.08
C TYR A 27 -17.47 1.41 3.26
N SER A 28 -18.78 1.60 3.05
CA SER A 28 -19.63 2.41 3.95
C SER A 28 -18.99 3.77 4.21
N ASP A 29 -18.81 4.16 5.47
CA ASP A 29 -18.21 5.44 5.88
C ASP A 29 -16.67 5.35 6.01
N GLY A 30 -16.07 4.22 5.60
CA GLY A 30 -14.64 3.94 5.71
C GLY A 30 -13.93 3.83 4.36
N ARG A 31 -12.61 3.64 4.42
CA ARG A 31 -11.77 3.32 3.26
C ARG A 31 -11.08 1.97 3.42
N LEU A 32 -11.13 1.16 2.37
CA LEU A 32 -10.37 -0.07 2.26
C LEU A 32 -8.91 0.24 1.94
N CYS A 33 -8.02 -0.27 2.78
CA CYS A 33 -6.58 -0.10 2.65
C CYS A 33 -5.93 -1.45 2.36
N VAL A 34 -4.81 -1.40 1.65
CA VAL A 34 -3.96 -2.56 1.42
C VAL A 34 -2.85 -2.58 2.46
N GLU A 35 -2.78 -3.64 3.24
CA GLU A 35 -1.64 -3.92 4.11
C GLU A 35 -0.48 -4.48 3.27
N VAL A 36 0.67 -3.85 3.38
CA VAL A 36 1.91 -4.27 2.76
C VAL A 36 2.89 -4.69 3.85
N HIS A 37 3.30 -5.96 3.80
CA HIS A 37 4.16 -6.58 4.80
C HIS A 37 5.38 -7.29 4.18
N ALA A 38 6.50 -7.24 4.91
CA ALA A 38 7.71 -8.01 4.67
C ALA A 38 8.39 -8.36 6.01
N PRO A 39 9.16 -9.47 6.08
CA PRO A 39 9.97 -9.78 7.25
C PRO A 39 10.89 -8.63 7.63
N ASP A 40 11.04 -8.36 8.94
CA ASP A 40 11.89 -7.32 9.51
C ASP A 40 11.63 -5.90 8.95
N ARG A 41 10.39 -5.63 8.53
CA ARG A 41 9.94 -4.32 8.05
C ARG A 41 8.68 -3.87 8.78
N PRO A 42 8.46 -2.55 8.88
CA PRO A 42 7.18 -1.99 9.33
C PRO A 42 6.03 -2.44 8.43
N TYR A 43 4.81 -2.37 8.96
CA TYR A 43 3.61 -2.52 8.15
C TYR A 43 3.28 -1.19 7.47
N LEU A 44 2.92 -1.22 6.19
CA LEU A 44 2.39 -0.06 5.48
C LEU A 44 0.91 -0.29 5.15
N PHE A 45 0.09 0.73 5.40
CA PHE A 45 -1.30 0.77 4.96
C PHE A 45 -1.44 1.77 3.83
N ILE A 46 -1.91 1.30 2.68
CA ILE A 46 -1.91 2.05 1.43
C ILE A 46 -3.34 2.17 0.90
N ASP A 47 -3.76 3.37 0.55
CA ASP A 47 -5.02 3.64 -0.16
C ASP A 47 -4.74 4.12 -1.59
N PRO A 48 -4.85 3.23 -2.59
CA PRO A 48 -4.81 3.63 -3.99
C PRO A 48 -5.94 4.55 -4.45
N SER A 49 -6.97 4.79 -3.63
CA SER A 49 -8.17 5.55 -3.97
C SER A 49 -8.82 5.07 -5.27
N GLY A 50 -8.87 3.75 -5.48
CA GLY A 50 -9.39 3.13 -6.71
C GLY A 50 -8.46 3.20 -7.93
N SER A 51 -7.22 3.69 -7.76
CA SER A 51 -6.17 3.71 -8.79
C SER A 51 -5.15 2.57 -8.58
N ASP A 52 -4.02 2.63 -9.25
CA ASP A 52 -2.89 1.70 -9.14
C ASP A 52 -1.65 2.31 -8.45
N GLY A 53 -1.69 3.60 -8.10
CA GLY A 53 -0.64 4.29 -7.33
C GLY A 53 -0.98 4.32 -5.84
N GLY A 54 -0.05 3.94 -4.97
CA GLY A 54 -0.29 3.90 -3.53
C GLY A 54 -0.22 5.29 -2.89
N ARG A 55 -1.32 5.77 -2.28
CA ARG A 55 -1.26 6.92 -1.38
C ARG A 55 -1.04 6.42 0.04
N TYR A 56 -0.02 6.97 0.70
CA TYR A 56 0.38 6.59 2.04
C TYR A 56 -0.68 7.02 3.07
N LEU A 57 -1.09 6.11 3.94
CA LEU A 57 -1.97 6.42 5.07
C LEU A 57 -1.23 6.34 6.41
N ALA A 58 -0.53 5.23 6.66
CA ALA A 58 0.14 5.00 7.94
C ALA A 58 1.29 3.99 7.82
N ARG A 59 2.22 4.08 8.79
CA ARG A 59 3.28 3.10 9.06
C ARG A 59 3.21 2.72 10.53
N LEU A 60 3.22 1.42 10.81
CA LEU A 60 3.25 0.88 12.17
C LEU A 60 4.54 0.07 12.37
N GLY A 61 5.29 0.41 13.42
CA GLY A 61 6.66 -0.06 13.67
C GLY A 61 7.72 0.70 12.88
#